data_AF-A0A9D1W4L9-F1
#
_entry.id   AF-A0A9D1W4L9-F1
#
_cell.length_a   1.000
_cell.length_b   1.000
_cell.length_c   1.000
_cell.angle_alpha   90.00
_cell.angle_beta   90.00
_cell.angle_gamma   90.00
#
_symmetry.space_group_name_H-M   'P 1'
#
loop_
_entity.id
_entity.type
_entity.pdbx_description
1 polymer ?
#
loop_
_entity_poly.entity_id
_entity_poly.type
_entity_poly.pdbx_seq_one_letter_code
_entity_poly.pdbx_strand_id
1 'polypeptide(L)'
;MAEDAASGWVLTELEGGRKAPEASSLGAIQVEREQFVNMIALDMDSYAAKYGDKAVKKTLTIPAWLNTYVENNHISCSAVLQEALSKMAESVMR
;
A
#
# COMPACT_ATOMS: atom_id res chain seq x y z
N MET A 1 -9.24 9.13 -9.23
CA MET A 1 -9.25 10.12 -8.13
C MET A 1 -10.23 9.73 -7.03
N ALA A 2 -11.54 9.57 -7.30
CA ALA A 2 -12.50 9.15 -6.26
C ALA A 2 -12.20 7.75 -5.67
N GLU A 3 -11.90 6.78 -6.54
CA GLU A 3 -11.51 5.42 -6.13
C GLU A 3 -10.23 5.40 -5.29
N ASP A 4 -9.21 6.16 -5.69
CA ASP A 4 -7.93 6.27 -4.99
C ASP A 4 -8.09 6.92 -3.60
N ALA A 5 -8.84 8.02 -3.51
CA ALA A 5 -9.13 8.68 -2.24
C ALA A 5 -9.93 7.79 -1.27
N ALA A 6 -10.95 7.09 -1.80
CA ALA A 6 -11.74 6.15 -1.00
C ALA A 6 -10.91 4.95 -0.54
N SER A 7 -10.11 4.37 -1.44
CA SER A 7 -9.24 3.23 -1.12
C SER A 7 -8.17 3.60 -0.09
N GLY A 8 -7.56 4.78 -0.19
CA GLY A 8 -6.59 5.26 0.80
C GLY A 8 -7.18 5.45 2.20
N TRP A 9 -8.40 5.98 2.30
CA TRP A 9 -9.09 6.08 3.58
C TRP A 9 -9.42 4.71 4.18
N VAL A 10 -9.99 3.80 3.38
CA VAL A 10 -10.33 2.44 3.84
C VAL A 10 -9.07 1.67 4.25
N LEU A 11 -7.97 1.81 3.50
CA LEU A 11 -6.69 1.18 3.85
C LEU A 11 -6.19 1.66 5.21
N THR A 12 -6.23 2.98 5.46
CA THR A 12 -5.82 3.58 6.74
C THR A 12 -6.62 3.02 7.92
N GLU A 13 -7.94 2.83 7.73
CA GLU A 13 -8.81 2.23 8.76
C GLU A 13 -8.44 0.77 9.03
N LEU A 14 -8.21 -0.02 7.96
CA LEU A 14 -7.82 -1.42 8.06
C LEU A 14 -6.46 -1.61 8.74
N GLU A 15 -5.47 -0.78 8.41
CA GLU A 15 -4.14 -0.79 9.04
C GLU A 15 -4.20 -0.37 10.51
N GLY A 16 -5.12 0.53 10.85
CA GLY A 16 -5.46 0.88 12.23
C GLY A 16 -6.21 -0.21 13.01
N GLY A 17 -6.43 -1.40 12.41
CA GLY A 17 -7.15 -2.51 13.02
C GLY A 17 -8.66 -2.30 13.13
N ARG A 18 -9.21 -1.27 12.47
CA ARG A 18 -10.63 -0.99 12.41
C ARG A 18 -11.26 -1.72 11.23
N LYS A 19 -12.58 -1.80 11.21
CA LYS A 19 -13.33 -2.37 10.08
C LYS A 19 -13.47 -1.32 8.99
N ALA A 20 -13.56 -1.80 7.74
CA ALA A 20 -13.93 -0.93 6.64
C ALA A 20 -15.28 -0.24 6.93
N PRO A 21 -15.43 1.05 6.58
CA PRO A 21 -16.69 1.77 6.74
C PRO A 21 -17.79 1.10 5.92
N GLU A 22 -19.02 1.14 6.44
CA GLU A 22 -20.17 0.60 5.73
C GLU A 22 -20.49 1.48 4.51
N ALA A 23 -20.82 0.83 3.38
CA ALA A 23 -21.17 1.54 2.16
C ALA A 23 -22.53 2.23 2.31
N SER A 24 -22.58 3.53 2.04
CA SER A 24 -23.85 4.27 2.02
C SER A 24 -24.77 3.75 0.92
N SER A 25 -26.07 3.68 1.22
CA SER A 25 -27.07 3.40 0.19
C SER A 25 -27.23 4.58 -0.76
N LEU A 26 -27.52 4.31 -2.05
CA LEU A 26 -27.71 5.35 -3.06
C LEU A 26 -28.79 6.37 -2.67
N GLY A 27 -29.87 5.91 -2.03
CA GLY A 27 -30.99 6.77 -1.62
C GLY A 27 -30.75 7.61 -0.37
N ALA A 28 -29.69 7.33 0.39
CA ALA A 28 -29.31 8.12 1.56
C ALA A 28 -28.47 9.36 1.20
N ILE A 29 -27.94 9.42 -0.02
CA ILE A 29 -27.08 10.52 -0.48
C ILE A 29 -27.96 11.60 -1.10
N GLN A 30 -28.09 12.74 -0.44
CA GLN A 30 -28.77 13.90 -1.00
C GLN A 30 -27.82 14.68 -1.91
N VAL A 31 -28.32 15.04 -3.09
CA VAL A 31 -27.59 15.78 -4.12
C VAL A 31 -28.30 17.08 -4.46
N GLU A 32 -27.53 18.14 -4.70
CA GLU A 32 -28.05 19.42 -5.16
C GLU A 32 -28.29 19.43 -6.68
N ARG A 33 -28.82 20.53 -7.20
CA ARG A 33 -28.94 20.71 -8.66
C ARG A 33 -27.55 20.61 -9.30
N GLU A 34 -27.47 19.86 -10.40
CA GLU A 34 -26.23 19.57 -11.15
C GLU A 34 -25.24 18.59 -10.50
N GLN A 35 -25.62 17.93 -9.40
CA GLN A 35 -24.86 16.82 -8.83
C GLN A 35 -25.50 15.47 -9.18
N PHE A 36 -24.67 14.42 -9.22
CA PHE A 36 -25.12 13.05 -9.43
C PHE A 36 -24.40 12.08 -8.50
N VAL A 37 -25.07 10.98 -8.18
CA VAL A 37 -24.49 9.90 -7.38
C VAL A 37 -23.91 8.85 -8.32
N ASN A 38 -22.70 8.38 -8.03
CA ASN A 38 -22.10 7.26 -8.73
C ASN A 38 -21.56 6.23 -7.75
N MET A 39 -21.61 4.97 -8.15
CA MET A 39 -21.02 3.86 -7.39
C MET A 39 -19.59 3.63 -7.85
N ILE A 40 -18.70 3.42 -6.89
CA ILE A 40 -17.31 3.05 -7.13
C ILE A 40 -17.05 1.68 -6.52
N ALA A 41 -16.36 0.80 -7.23
CA ALA A 41 -15.92 -0.48 -6.72
C ALA A 41 -14.50 -0.31 -6.18
N LEU A 42 -14.24 -0.82 -4.97
CA LEU A 42 -12.91 -0.80 -4.37
C LEU A 42 -12.40 -2.23 -4.24
N ASP A 43 -11.32 -2.56 -4.94
CA ASP A 43 -10.58 -3.81 -4.74
C ASP A 43 -9.48 -3.58 -3.69
N MET A 44 -9.85 -3.80 -2.43
CA MET A 44 -8.95 -3.58 -1.29
C MET A 44 -7.81 -4.59 -1.24
N ASP A 45 -7.96 -5.79 -1.81
CA ASP A 45 -6.89 -6.79 -1.85
C ASP A 45 -5.76 -6.32 -2.77
N SER A 46 -6.12 -5.88 -3.98
CA SER A 46 -5.17 -5.31 -4.93
C SER A 46 -4.56 -4.00 -4.43
N TYR A 47 -5.36 -3.13 -3.79
CA TYR A 47 -4.90 -1.85 -3.28
C TYR A 47 -3.95 -2.01 -2.09
N ALA A 48 -4.25 -2.90 -1.13
CA ALA A 48 -3.38 -3.21 0.00
C ALA A 48 -2.09 -3.92 -0.44
N ALA A 49 -2.12 -4.75 -1.49
CA ALA A 49 -0.90 -5.34 -2.03
C ALA A 49 0.05 -4.30 -2.65
N LYS A 50 -0.51 -3.20 -3.17
CA LYS A 50 0.25 -2.12 -3.82
C LYS A 50 0.71 -1.04 -2.85
N TYR A 51 -0.10 -0.71 -1.84
CA TYR A 51 0.10 0.45 -0.96
C TYR A 51 0.12 0.10 0.53
N GLY A 52 -0.11 -1.15 0.92
CA GLY A 52 -0.14 -1.54 2.32
C GLY A 52 1.25 -1.63 2.95
N ASP A 53 1.35 -1.28 4.22
CA ASP A 53 2.60 -1.24 4.99
C ASP A 53 3.01 -2.61 5.58
N LYS A 54 2.36 -3.69 5.14
CA LYS A 54 2.60 -5.02 5.70
C LYS A 54 3.96 -5.55 5.25
N ALA A 55 4.91 -5.56 6.19
CA ALA A 55 6.21 -6.18 5.97
C ALA A 55 6.07 -7.70 5.72
N VAL A 56 6.55 -8.14 4.55
CA VAL A 56 6.60 -9.56 4.19
C VAL A 56 8.01 -10.10 4.37
N LYS A 57 8.19 -11.08 5.26
CA LYS A 57 9.48 -11.75 5.42
C LYS A 57 9.85 -12.50 4.14
N LYS A 58 11.04 -12.22 3.61
CA LYS A 58 11.62 -12.93 2.47
C LYS A 58 12.96 -13.55 2.86
N THR A 59 13.22 -14.73 2.31
CA THR A 59 14.52 -15.42 2.44
C THR A 59 15.29 -15.15 1.16
N LEU A 60 16.54 -14.70 1.29
CA LEU A 60 17.41 -14.35 0.16
C LEU A 60 18.75 -15.07 0.27
N THR A 61 19.41 -15.25 -0.86
CA THR A 61 20.74 -15.87 -0.94
C THR A 61 21.74 -14.82 -1.40
N ILE A 62 22.81 -14.62 -0.61
CA ILE A 62 23.89 -13.68 -0.92
C ILE A 62 25.25 -14.36 -0.74
N PRO A 63 26.30 -13.87 -1.44
CA PRO A 63 27.66 -14.33 -1.23
C PRO A 63 28.12 -14.16 0.23
N ALA A 64 28.92 -15.10 0.73
CA ALA A 64 29.39 -15.09 2.12
C ALA A 64 30.18 -13.82 2.47
N TRP A 65 31.05 -13.36 1.57
CA TRP A 65 31.81 -12.12 1.76
C TRP A 65 30.90 -10.89 1.92
N LEU A 66 29.77 -10.89 1.22
CA LEU A 66 28.81 -9.80 1.29
C LEU A 66 28.13 -9.83 2.65
N ASN A 67 27.67 -11.01 3.12
CA ASN A 67 27.09 -11.17 4.46
C ASN A 67 28.01 -10.63 5.56
N THR A 68 29.28 -11.03 5.54
CA THR A 68 30.30 -10.54 6.50
C THR A 68 30.48 -9.03 6.42
N TYR A 69 30.46 -8.44 5.22
CA TYR A 69 30.52 -7.00 5.05
C TYR A 69 29.31 -6.30 5.68
N VAL A 70 28.09 -6.80 5.47
CA VAL A 70 26.87 -6.20 6.02
C VAL A 70 26.86 -6.26 7.55
N GLU A 71 27.26 -7.40 8.11
CA GLU A 71 27.35 -7.62 9.57
C GLU A 71 28.39 -6.70 10.23
N ASN A 72 29.60 -6.62 9.67
CA ASN A 72 30.69 -5.81 10.22
C ASN A 72 30.40 -4.30 10.18
N ASN A 73 29.60 -3.85 9.21
CA ASN A 73 29.22 -2.45 9.07
C ASN A 73 27.87 -2.13 9.72
N HIS A 74 27.26 -3.10 10.44
CA HIS A 74 25.94 -2.95 11.07
C HIS A 74 24.83 -2.51 10.09
N ILE A 75 24.92 -2.96 8.84
CA ILE A 75 23.95 -2.63 7.80
C ILE A 75 22.78 -3.62 7.87
N SER A 76 21.55 -3.13 7.68
CA SER A 76 20.35 -3.99 7.62
C SER A 76 20.09 -4.46 6.18
N CYS A 77 20.26 -5.75 5.91
CA CYS A 77 19.92 -6.35 4.60
C CYS A 77 18.47 -6.06 4.19
N SER A 78 17.53 -6.06 5.14
CA SER A 78 16.13 -5.78 4.87
C SER A 78 15.92 -4.34 4.41
N ALA A 79 16.58 -3.38 5.07
CA ALA A 79 16.44 -1.96 4.73
C ALA A 79 17.06 -1.66 3.36
N VAL A 80 18.26 -2.19 3.10
CA VAL A 80 18.93 -2.03 1.80
C VAL A 80 18.09 -2.63 0.66
N LEU A 81 17.50 -3.80 0.88
CA LEU A 81 16.63 -4.43 -0.12
C LEU A 81 15.37 -3.60 -0.38
N GLN A 82 14.71 -3.09 0.67
CA GLN A 82 13.54 -2.22 0.55
C GLN A 82 13.87 -0.94 -0.22
N GLU A 83 14.94 -0.24 0.16
CA GLU A 83 15.36 0.99 -0.51
C GLU A 83 15.67 0.77 -1.99
N ALA A 84 16.42 -0.29 -2.31
CA ALA A 84 16.78 -0.61 -3.69
C ALA A 84 15.53 -0.96 -4.52
N LEU A 85 14.60 -1.74 -3.98
CA LEU A 85 13.35 -2.09 -4.65
C LEU A 85 12.43 -0.87 -4.86
N SER A 86 12.30 0.00 -3.86
CA SER A 86 11.51 1.24 -3.98
C SER A 86 12.07 2.15 -5.08
N LYS A 87 13.39 2.37 -5.09
CA LYS A 87 14.04 3.17 -6.16
C LYS A 87 13.84 2.56 -7.55
N MET A 88 13.92 1.23 -7.67
CA MET A 88 13.65 0.55 -8.94
C MET A 88 12.18 0.71 -9.37
N ALA A 89 11.23 0.59 -8.45
CA ALA A 89 9.81 0.78 -8.74
C ALA A 89 9.51 2.21 -9.20
N GLU A 90 10.05 3.22 -8.50
CA GLU A 90 9.91 4.64 -8.86
C GLU A 90 10.51 4.96 -10.24
N SER A 91 11.65 4.35 -10.57
CA SER A 91 12.29 4.54 -11.88
C SER A 91 11.48 3.96 -13.04
N VAL A 92 10.67 2.91 -12.80
CA VAL A 92 9.84 2.27 -13.83
C VAL A 92 8.49 2.98 -14.00
N MET A 93 8.04 3.71 -12.99
CA MET A 93 6.79 4.48 -13.03
C MET A 93 6.95 5.90 -13.60
N ARG A 94 8.18 6.32 -13.94
CA ARG A 94 8.47 7.55 -14.71
C ARG A 94 8.51 7.25 -16.20
#